data_AF-A0AAX2J328-F1
#
_entry.id   AF-A0AAX2J328-F1
#
_cell.length_a   1.000
_cell.length_b   1.000
_cell.length_c   1.000
_cell.angle_alpha   90.00
_cell.angle_beta   90.00
_cell.angle_gamma   90.00
#
_symmetry.space_group_name_H-M   'P 1'
#
loop_
_entity.id
_entity.type
_entity.pdbx_description
1 polymer ?
#
loop_
_entity_poly.entity_id
_entity_poly.type
_entity_poly.pdbx_seq_one_letter_code
_entity_poly.pdbx_strand_id
1 'polypeptide(L)' 'MNKWIALALAACTLTACTWETYDTADGGTSLRQKYPTGTNVYYTNGAASQNTNYHTNRPQPHAIVPQTDE' A
#
# COMPACT_ATOMS: atom_id res chain seq x y z
N MET A 1 15.97 -7.70 25.27
CA MET A 1 15.68 -7.52 23.82
C MET A 1 16.81 -6.73 23.21
N ASN A 2 17.51 -7.27 22.20
CA ASN A 2 18.64 -6.59 21.57
C ASN A 2 18.14 -5.30 20.89
N LYS A 3 18.78 -4.15 21.16
CA LYS A 3 18.36 -2.85 20.62
C LYS A 3 18.27 -2.85 19.09
N TRP A 4 19.15 -3.59 18.44
CA TRP A 4 19.16 -3.78 16.99
C TRP A 4 17.95 -4.59 16.48
N ILE A 5 17.49 -5.57 17.25
CA ILE A 5 16.28 -6.34 16.90
C ILE A 5 15.04 -5.46 17.01
N ALA A 6 14.96 -4.62 18.06
CA ALA A 6 13.85 -3.68 18.20
C ALA A 6 13.83 -2.64 17.06
N LEU A 7 15.00 -2.13 16.65
CA LEU A 7 15.14 -1.21 15.52
C LEU A 7 14.75 -1.87 14.19
N ALA A 8 15.18 -3.12 13.96
CA ALA A 8 14.82 -3.86 12.76
C ALA A 8 13.31 -4.15 12.70
N LEU A 9 12.67 -4.51 13.83
CA LEU A 9 11.23 -4.71 13.88
C LEU A 9 10.46 -3.43 13.56
N ALA A 10 10.89 -2.29 14.11
CA ALA A 10 10.28 -0.99 13.84
C ALA A 10 10.44 -0.56 12.37
N ALA A 11 11.53 -0.92 11.71
CA ALA A 11 11.71 -0.68 10.28
C ALA A 11 10.78 -1.55 9.43
N CYS A 12 10.61 -2.84 9.77
CA CYS A 12 9.73 -3.76 9.05
C CYS A 12 8.24 -3.36 9.13
N THR A 13 7.77 -2.79 10.24
CA THR A 13 6.38 -2.34 10.35
C THR A 13 6.07 -1.15 9.44
N LEU A 14 7.06 -0.30 9.16
CA LEU A 14 6.93 0.84 8.27
C LEU A 14 6.90 0.42 6.78
N THR A 15 7.60 -0.66 6.43
CA THR A 15 7.66 -1.16 5.04
C THR A 15 6.52 -2.14 4.70
N ALA A 16 5.89 -2.77 5.68
CA ALA A 16 4.76 -3.68 5.44
C ALA A 16 3.59 -3.02 4.68
N CYS A 17 3.41 -1.70 4.83
CA CYS A 17 2.35 -0.94 4.15
C CYS A 17 2.58 -0.73 2.64
N THR A 18 3.78 -1.03 2.11
CA THR A 18 4.12 -0.80 0.70
C THR A 18 4.11 -2.06 -0.17
N TRP A 19 3.84 -3.22 0.43
CA TRP A 19 3.75 -4.49 -0.28
C TRP A 19 2.29 -4.91 -0.44
N GLU A 20 1.99 -5.59 -1.54
CA GLU A 20 0.69 -6.19 -1.80
C GLU A 20 0.81 -7.67 -2.12
N THR A 21 -0.25 -8.41 -1.81
CA THR A 21 -0.42 -9.79 -2.25
C THR A 21 -1.06 -9.83 -3.62
N TYR A 22 -0.63 -10.76 -4.47
CA TYR A 22 -1.23 -11.02 -5.77
C TYR A 22 -1.33 -12.52 -6.02
N ASP A 23 -2.33 -12.90 -6.83
CA ASP A 23 -2.52 -14.28 -7.24
C ASP A 23 -1.55 -14.63 -8.37
N THR A 24 -0.86 -15.76 -8.23
CA THR A 24 0.05 -16.28 -9.26
C THR A 24 -0.73 -17.12 -10.27
N ALA A 25 -0.15 -17.31 -11.46
CA ALA A 25 -0.76 -18.14 -12.50
C ALA A 25 -1.05 -19.58 -12.05
N ASP A 26 -0.28 -20.08 -11.07
CA ASP A 26 -0.41 -21.41 -10.49
C ASP A 26 -1.48 -21.48 -9.37
N GLY A 27 -2.22 -20.39 -9.13
CA GLY A 27 -3.25 -20.30 -8.09
C GLY A 27 -2.72 -20.08 -6.66
N GLY A 28 -1.45 -19.71 -6.52
CA GLY A 28 -0.85 -19.36 -5.22
C GLY A 28 -0.95 -17.86 -4.91
N THR A 29 -0.60 -17.47 -3.69
CA THR A 29 -0.49 -16.05 -3.29
C THR A 29 0.98 -15.69 -3.12
N SER A 30 1.42 -14.61 -3.76
CA SER A 30 2.78 -14.07 -3.64
C SER A 30 2.75 -12.61 -3.21
N LEU A 31 3.89 -12.10 -2.75
CA LEU A 31 4.06 -10.73 -2.28
C LEU A 31 4.92 -9.94 -3.28
N ARG A 32 4.53 -8.71 -3.60
CA ARG A 32 5.35 -7.77 -4.39
C ARG A 32 5.28 -6.36 -3.84
N GLN A 33 6.28 -5.56 -4.13
CA GLN A 33 6.21 -4.12 -3.85
C GLN A 33 5.11 -3.51 -4.72
N LYS A 34 4.16 -2.81 -4.09
CA LYS A 34 2.99 -2.23 -4.76
C LYS A 34 3.34 -1.05 -5.65
N TYR A 35 4.26 -0.21 -5.17
CA TYR A 35 4.69 1.01 -5.86
C TYR A 35 6.20 1.20 -5.79
N PRO A 36 6.84 1.76 -6.84
CA PRO A 36 8.26 2.15 -6.78
C PRO A 36 8.56 3.08 -5.60
N THR A 37 9.80 3.04 -5.12
CA THR A 37 10.28 3.95 -4.07
C THR A 37 10.08 5.40 -4.48
N GLY A 38 9.53 6.22 -3.58
CA GLY A 38 9.21 7.63 -3.85
C GLY A 38 7.80 7.87 -4.40
N THR A 39 7.00 6.82 -4.60
CA THR A 39 5.58 6.99 -4.98
C THR A 39 4.78 7.63 -3.86
N ASN A 40 4.10 8.74 -4.16
CA ASN A 40 3.15 9.37 -3.27
C ASN A 40 1.74 8.82 -3.52
N VAL A 41 0.94 8.66 -2.46
CA VAL A 41 -0.45 8.22 -2.56
C VAL A 41 -1.35 9.22 -1.87
N TYR A 42 -2.38 9.70 -2.57
CA TYR A 42 -3.45 10.50 -1.99
C TYR A 42 -4.80 9.82 -2.18
N TYR A 43 -5.79 10.24 -1.42
CA TYR A 43 -7.16 9.72 -1.51
C TYR A 43 -8.09 10.82 -2.01
N THR A 44 -9.07 10.46 -2.84
CA THR A 44 -10.14 11.39 -3.18
C THR A 44 -10.96 11.76 -1.96
N ASN A 45 -11.54 12.95 -1.98
CA ASN A 45 -12.48 13.38 -0.96
C ASN A 45 -13.71 12.46 -0.97
N GLY A 46 -14.09 11.97 0.21
CA GLY A 46 -15.20 11.06 0.37
C GLY A 46 -15.32 10.59 1.82
N ALA A 47 -16.38 9.85 2.12
CA ALA A 47 -16.60 9.26 3.43
C ALA A 47 -16.64 7.74 3.31
N ALA A 48 -15.93 7.04 4.19
CA ALA A 48 -16.08 5.61 4.36
C ALA A 48 -17.41 5.34 5.09
N SER A 49 -18.51 5.27 4.34
CA SER A 49 -19.82 4.90 4.89
C SER A 49 -20.02 3.39 4.81
N GLN A 50 -20.64 2.82 5.86
CA GLN A 50 -21.10 1.43 5.85
C GLN A 50 -22.38 1.25 5.03
N ASN A 51 -23.08 2.34 4.71
CA ASN A 51 -24.29 2.31 3.89
C ASN A 51 -23.92 2.17 2.40
N THR A 52 -24.42 1.11 1.78
CA THR A 52 -24.14 0.70 0.41
C THR A 52 -24.52 1.72 -0.66
N ASN A 53 -25.53 2.56 -0.38
CA ASN A 53 -25.96 3.60 -1.30
C ASN A 53 -24.87 4.67 -1.56
N TYR A 54 -23.92 4.83 -0.64
CA TYR A 54 -22.82 5.79 -0.77
C TYR A 54 -21.50 5.15 -1.18
N HIS A 55 -21.50 3.88 -1.59
CA HIS A 55 -20.28 3.19 -1.98
C HIS A 55 -19.58 3.84 -3.17
N THR A 56 -20.34 4.45 -4.10
CA THR A 56 -19.80 5.23 -5.22
C THR A 56 -18.94 6.41 -4.76
N ASN A 57 -19.16 6.92 -3.54
CA ASN A 57 -18.44 8.07 -2.99
C ASN A 57 -17.31 7.67 -2.03
N ARG A 58 -16.89 6.40 -2.05
CA ARG A 58 -15.77 5.94 -1.21
C ARG A 58 -14.47 6.61 -1.69
N PRO A 59 -13.61 7.09 -0.75
CA PRO A 59 -12.27 7.57 -1.09
C PRO A 59 -11.53 6.53 -1.91
N GLN A 60 -11.04 6.93 -3.08
CA GLN A 60 -10.26 6.10 -3.98
C GLN A 60 -8.78 6.49 -3.85
N PRO A 61 -7.86 5.52 -3.73
CA PRO A 61 -6.44 5.80 -3.71
C PRO A 61 -5.95 6.15 -5.11
N HIS A 62 -5.11 7.20 -5.20
CA HIS A 62 -4.42 7.62 -6.42
C HIS A 62 -2.92 7.67 -6.17
N ALA A 63 -2.17 6.94 -7.00
CA ALA A 63 -0.71 6.92 -6.95
C ALA A 63 -0.12 7.96 -7.91
N ILE A 64 0.84 8.74 -7.40
CA ILE A 64 1.69 9.64 -8.18
C ILE A 64 3.05 8.95 -8.24
N VAL A 65 3.26 8.18 -9.31
CA VAL A 65 4.51 7.45 -9.55
C VAL A 65 5.58 8.45 -9.97
N PRO A 66 6.81 8.36 -9.42
CA PRO A 66 7.92 9.22 -9.85
C PRO A 66 8.15 9.03 -11.35
N GLN A 67 8.27 10.13 -12.09
CA GLN A 67 8.79 10.06 -13.44
C GLN A 67 10.31 9.89 -13.32
N THR A 68 10.81 8.74 -13.75
CA THR A 68 12.22 8.62 -14.09
C THR A 68 12.38 9.36 -15.42
N ASP A 69 12.95 10.55 -15.40
CA ASP A 69 13.49 11.15 -16.62
C ASP A 69 14.54 10.15 -17.15
N GLU A 70 14.31 9.61 -18.35
CA GLU A 70 15.28 8.76 -19.07
C GLU A 70 16.46 9.59 -19.61
#